data_AF-A0A1I0CUK0-F1
#
_entry.id   AF-A0A1I0CUK0-F1
#
_cell.length_a   1.000
_cell.length_b   1.000
_cell.length_c   1.000
_cell.angle_alpha   90.00
_cell.angle_beta   90.00
_cell.angle_gamma   90.00
#
_symmetry.space_group_name_H-M   'P 1'
#
loop_
_entity.id
_entity.type
_entity.pdbx_description
1 polymer ?
#
loop_
_entity_poly.entity_id
_entity_poly.type
_entity_poly.pdbx_seq_one_letter_code
_entity_poly.pdbx_strand_id
1 'polypeptide(L)'
;MKTALLLLASLCATPSGTEVVVGERESLAQLAERLLGDPLGASELKALNGLTSDAVPAGTVLKLPPEADRAKALGALTAARQAMAQAGTEAAKHEEAATRLREAEAHFQTAQYQSAAHAADGAWRLLTPALAGRSSFQVSVDAEGATTVAVQTGPAVRVTAENVTQPVHAGEEVRVEKGQPPPAPRRPLAAPALRKPDANARLKLVPVRGKLGPVTLSWTAVQGATGYEVDVLSAQGTPVHHGAVAPAQLQLELPPLPAGRYRWSVRALSEGQKPAPAAERLFELVEDAVKLQVGSPAWK
;
A
#
# COMPACT_ATOMS: atom_id res chain seq x y z
N MET A 1 42.04 25.60 -63.85
CA MET A 1 41.82 24.15 -63.81
C MET A 1 41.87 23.69 -62.36
N LYS A 2 40.73 23.33 -61.77
CA LYS A 2 40.55 22.47 -60.57
C LYS A 2 39.04 22.36 -60.29
N THR A 3 38.37 21.49 -61.04
CA THR A 3 37.71 20.26 -60.55
C THR A 3 36.65 20.51 -59.48
N ALA A 4 35.39 20.52 -59.92
CA ALA A 4 34.19 20.48 -59.09
C ALA A 4 34.04 19.08 -58.48
N LEU A 5 33.81 19.03 -57.17
CA LEU A 5 33.43 17.81 -56.46
C LEU A 5 31.91 17.86 -56.22
N LEU A 6 31.17 17.10 -57.03
CA LEU A 6 29.74 16.87 -56.84
C LEU A 6 29.56 15.80 -55.74
N LEU A 7 29.11 16.22 -54.57
CA LEU A 7 28.60 15.33 -53.52
C LEU A 7 27.21 14.84 -53.94
N LEU A 8 27.12 13.59 -54.38
CA LEU A 8 25.86 12.86 -54.45
C LEU A 8 25.48 12.42 -53.04
N ALA A 9 24.54 13.14 -52.42
CA ALA A 9 23.84 12.67 -51.24
C ALA A 9 22.82 11.60 -51.69
N SER A 10 23.12 10.33 -51.42
CA SER A 10 22.12 9.26 -51.51
C SER A 10 21.06 9.47 -50.42
N LEU A 11 19.89 9.96 -50.83
CA LEU A 11 18.67 9.82 -50.03
C LEU A 11 18.32 8.33 -49.96
N CYS A 12 18.60 7.69 -48.82
CA CYS A 12 17.93 6.46 -48.46
C CYS A 12 16.48 6.81 -48.10
N ALA A 13 15.57 6.63 -49.05
CA ALA A 13 14.14 6.57 -48.76
C ALA A 13 13.90 5.32 -47.89
N THR A 14 13.53 5.52 -46.62
CA THR A 14 13.00 4.45 -45.78
C THR A 14 11.67 4.00 -46.38
N PRO A 15 11.50 2.73 -46.79
CA PRO A 15 10.19 2.26 -47.21
C PRO A 15 9.24 2.34 -46.02
N SER A 16 8.13 3.06 -46.20
CA SER A 16 6.97 3.04 -45.31
C SER A 16 6.39 1.62 -45.35
N GLY A 17 6.92 0.75 -44.50
CA GLY A 17 6.67 -0.69 -44.54
C GLY A 17 5.25 -1.03 -44.07
N THR A 18 4.25 -0.87 -44.93
CA THR A 18 2.92 -1.45 -44.74
C THR A 18 2.88 -2.93 -45.07
N GLU A 19 3.99 -3.49 -45.58
CA GLU A 19 4.11 -4.86 -46.04
C GLU A 19 5.47 -5.46 -45.68
N VAL A 20 5.52 -6.77 -45.46
CA VAL A 20 6.73 -7.56 -45.16
C VAL A 20 6.72 -8.86 -45.95
N VAL A 21 7.90 -9.36 -46.32
CA VAL A 21 8.06 -10.67 -46.97
C VAL A 21 8.41 -11.72 -45.94
N VAL A 22 7.74 -12.89 -45.98
CA VAL A 22 8.03 -14.04 -45.12
C VAL A 22 9.37 -14.67 -45.52
N GLY A 23 10.29 -14.81 -44.56
CA GLY A 23 11.60 -15.44 -44.76
C GLY A 23 11.54 -16.96 -44.97
N GLU A 24 12.64 -17.55 -45.45
CA GLU A 24 12.74 -19.01 -45.58
C GLU A 24 12.65 -19.69 -44.22
N ARG A 25 11.63 -20.55 -44.03
CA ARG A 25 11.32 -21.29 -42.79
C ARG A 25 10.92 -20.43 -41.58
N GLU A 26 10.55 -19.16 -41.78
CA GLU A 26 10.04 -18.28 -40.73
C GLU A 26 8.55 -18.58 -40.45
N SER A 27 8.18 -18.80 -39.18
CA SER A 27 6.77 -18.95 -38.80
C SER A 27 6.10 -17.61 -38.57
N LEU A 28 4.76 -17.55 -38.67
CA LEU A 28 3.99 -16.33 -38.37
C LEU A 28 4.22 -15.80 -36.96
N ALA A 29 4.46 -16.68 -35.98
CA ALA A 29 4.78 -16.29 -34.61
C ALA A 29 6.17 -15.67 -34.48
N GLN A 30 7.17 -16.20 -35.19
CA GLN A 30 8.52 -15.61 -35.24
C GLN A 30 8.50 -14.25 -35.95
N LEU A 31 7.70 -14.14 -37.01
CA LEU A 31 7.48 -12.90 -37.72
C LEU A 31 6.79 -11.85 -36.84
N ALA A 32 5.76 -12.24 -36.09
CA ALA A 32 5.05 -11.39 -35.14
C ALA A 32 5.97 -10.92 -34.00
N GLU A 33 6.75 -11.82 -33.41
CA GLU A 33 7.76 -11.46 -32.39
C GLU A 33 8.73 -10.40 -32.94
N ARG A 34 9.28 -10.62 -34.13
CA ARG A 34 10.28 -9.74 -34.74
C ARG A 34 9.73 -8.35 -35.09
N LEU A 35 8.48 -8.28 -35.55
CA LEU A 35 7.90 -7.04 -36.09
C LEU A 35 7.03 -6.29 -35.09
N LEU A 36 6.31 -7.02 -34.26
CA LEU A 36 5.30 -6.49 -33.34
C LEU A 36 5.73 -6.58 -31.88
N GLY A 37 6.85 -7.27 -31.58
CA GLY A 37 7.37 -7.47 -30.22
C GLY A 37 6.51 -8.39 -29.36
N ASP A 38 5.60 -9.15 -29.97
CA ASP A 38 4.64 -10.02 -29.28
C ASP A 38 4.37 -11.26 -30.15
N PRO A 39 4.64 -12.48 -29.66
CA PRO A 39 4.43 -13.69 -30.46
C PRO A 39 2.94 -13.99 -30.65
N LEU A 40 2.05 -13.44 -29.80
CA LEU A 40 0.59 -13.53 -29.96
C LEU A 40 0.07 -12.66 -31.10
N GLY A 41 0.90 -11.74 -31.63
CA GLY A 41 0.61 -10.97 -32.83
C GLY A 41 0.46 -11.83 -34.10
N ALA A 42 0.76 -13.13 -34.04
CA ALA A 42 0.52 -14.05 -35.15
C ALA A 42 -0.96 -14.08 -35.58
N SER A 43 -1.88 -14.10 -34.60
CA SER A 43 -3.33 -14.09 -34.87
C SER A 43 -3.78 -12.79 -35.55
N GLU A 44 -3.18 -11.67 -35.15
CA GLU A 44 -3.41 -10.35 -35.73
C GLU A 44 -2.94 -10.31 -37.18
N LEU A 45 -1.70 -10.75 -37.46
CA LEU A 45 -1.17 -10.85 -38.82
C LEU A 45 -1.99 -11.79 -39.70
N LYS A 46 -2.44 -12.92 -39.13
CA LYS A 46 -3.29 -13.89 -39.80
C LYS A 46 -4.62 -13.28 -40.22
N ALA A 47 -5.30 -12.60 -39.29
CA ALA A 47 -6.59 -11.96 -39.54
C ALA A 47 -6.47 -10.83 -40.59
N LEU A 48 -5.46 -9.97 -40.46
CA LEU A 48 -5.23 -8.85 -41.37
C LEU A 48 -4.97 -9.30 -42.81
N ASN A 49 -4.36 -10.48 -42.98
CA ASN A 49 -3.99 -11.04 -44.28
C ASN A 49 -4.96 -12.12 -44.79
N GLY A 50 -6.07 -12.37 -44.09
CA GLY A 50 -7.08 -13.36 -44.50
C GLY A 50 -6.54 -14.80 -44.56
N LEU A 51 -5.54 -15.11 -43.73
CA LEU A 51 -4.87 -16.40 -43.74
C LEU A 51 -5.66 -17.44 -42.94
N THR A 52 -5.74 -18.68 -43.45
CA THR A 52 -6.44 -19.79 -42.77
C THR A 52 -5.51 -20.67 -41.94
N SER A 53 -4.21 -20.61 -42.19
CA SER A 53 -3.17 -21.41 -41.52
C SER A 53 -2.01 -20.53 -41.03
N ASP A 54 -1.29 -21.04 -40.04
CA ASP A 54 -0.11 -20.37 -39.47
C ASP A 54 1.17 -20.67 -40.28
N ALA A 55 1.08 -21.65 -41.19
CA ALA A 55 2.12 -21.98 -42.16
C ALA A 55 1.95 -21.12 -43.42
N VAL A 56 2.82 -20.14 -43.60
CA VAL A 56 2.84 -19.25 -44.77
C VAL A 56 4.08 -19.57 -45.62
N PRO A 57 3.94 -19.80 -46.94
CA PRO A 57 5.10 -20.04 -47.81
C PRO A 57 6.09 -18.87 -47.79
N ALA A 58 7.38 -19.20 -47.86
CA ALA A 58 8.44 -18.20 -48.00
C ALA A 58 8.22 -17.37 -49.28
N GLY A 59 8.50 -16.07 -49.20
CA GLY A 59 8.25 -15.12 -50.30
C GLY A 59 6.83 -14.53 -50.33
N THR A 60 5.93 -14.96 -49.44
CA THR A 60 4.60 -14.33 -49.33
C THR A 60 4.71 -12.91 -48.79
N VAL A 61 4.04 -11.96 -49.42
CA VAL A 61 3.93 -10.56 -48.95
C VAL A 61 2.74 -10.46 -47.99
N LEU A 62 3.00 -10.00 -46.77
CA LEU A 62 2.01 -9.80 -45.72
C LEU A 62 1.87 -8.32 -45.38
N LYS A 63 0.65 -7.86 -45.25
CA LYS A 63 0.31 -6.54 -44.71
C LYS A 63 0.62 -6.48 -43.23
N LEU A 64 1.13 -5.34 -42.80
CA LEU A 64 1.39 -5.02 -41.41
C LEU A 64 0.27 -4.14 -40.82
N PRO A 65 0.01 -4.27 -39.51
CA PRO A 65 -0.88 -3.38 -38.78
C PRO A 65 -0.51 -1.91 -38.98
N PRO A 66 -1.49 -0.99 -39.13
CA PRO A 66 -1.23 0.44 -39.04
C PRO A 66 -0.70 0.77 -37.64
N GLU A 67 0.55 1.21 -37.54
CA GLU A 67 1.26 1.39 -36.27
C GLU A 67 0.50 2.30 -35.30
N ALA A 68 -0.03 3.42 -35.78
CA ALA A 68 -0.76 4.39 -34.97
C ALA A 68 -2.05 3.81 -34.36
N ASP A 69 -2.85 3.08 -35.17
CA ASP A 69 -4.11 2.51 -34.72
C ASP A 69 -3.87 1.35 -33.75
N ARG A 70 -2.88 0.50 -34.06
CA ARG A 70 -2.47 -0.60 -33.19
C ARG A 70 -1.96 -0.08 -31.84
N ALA A 71 -1.08 0.92 -31.85
CA ALA A 71 -0.53 1.52 -30.64
C ALA A 71 -1.64 2.14 -29.76
N LYS A 72 -2.60 2.83 -30.39
CA LYS A 72 -3.77 3.38 -29.68
C LYS A 72 -4.61 2.29 -29.03
N ALA A 73 -4.94 1.22 -29.75
CA ALA A 73 -5.72 0.10 -29.22
C ALA A 73 -4.98 -0.63 -28.09
N LEU A 74 -3.67 -0.83 -28.22
CA LEU A 74 -2.83 -1.43 -27.19
C LEU A 74 -2.78 -0.56 -25.91
N GLY A 75 -2.67 0.76 -26.07
CA GLY A 75 -2.74 1.71 -24.96
C GLY A 75 -4.07 1.62 -24.20
N ALA A 76 -5.19 1.60 -24.92
CA ALA A 76 -6.52 1.45 -24.34
C ALA A 76 -6.70 0.12 -23.61
N LEU A 77 -6.26 -1.00 -24.21
CA LEU A 77 -6.28 -2.33 -23.59
C LEU A 77 -5.46 -2.38 -22.30
N THR A 78 -4.26 -1.76 -22.31
CA THR A 78 -3.38 -1.70 -21.14
C THR A 78 -4.04 -0.92 -20.02
N ALA A 79 -4.62 0.25 -20.32
CA ALA A 79 -5.34 1.05 -19.34
C ALA A 79 -6.55 0.32 -18.74
N ALA A 80 -7.33 -0.39 -19.57
CA ALA A 80 -8.48 -1.17 -19.12
C ALA A 80 -8.07 -2.35 -18.22
N ARG A 81 -6.99 -3.08 -18.55
CA ARG A 81 -6.44 -4.16 -17.72
C ARG A 81 -5.97 -3.64 -16.36
N GLN A 82 -5.27 -2.50 -16.33
CA GLN A 82 -4.84 -1.87 -15.09
C GLN A 82 -6.03 -1.44 -14.23
N ALA A 83 -7.06 -0.86 -14.83
CA ALA A 83 -8.29 -0.49 -14.13
C ALA A 83 -8.99 -1.72 -13.51
N MET A 84 -9.08 -2.84 -14.25
CA MET A 84 -9.62 -4.11 -13.74
C MET A 84 -8.83 -4.62 -12.52
N ALA A 85 -7.50 -4.58 -12.59
CA ALA A 85 -6.65 -4.99 -11.48
C ALA A 85 -6.81 -4.11 -10.22
N GLN A 86 -7.08 -2.82 -10.40
CA GLN A 86 -7.21 -1.86 -9.30
C GLN A 86 -8.61 -1.80 -8.67
N ALA A 87 -9.68 -2.01 -9.45
CA ALA A 87 -11.04 -1.88 -8.97
C ALA A 87 -11.49 -3.01 -8.01
N GLY A 88 -10.79 -4.15 -8.03
CA GLY A 88 -11.15 -5.33 -7.23
C GLY A 88 -12.42 -6.03 -7.73
N THR A 89 -12.59 -7.30 -7.36
CA THR A 89 -13.68 -8.17 -7.86
C THR A 89 -15.07 -7.76 -7.37
N GLU A 90 -15.14 -7.00 -6.28
CA GLU A 90 -16.38 -6.54 -5.64
C GLU A 90 -16.98 -5.29 -6.31
N ALA A 91 -16.33 -4.72 -7.32
CA ALA A 91 -16.88 -3.56 -8.01
C ALA A 91 -18.19 -3.94 -8.73
N ALA A 92 -19.25 -3.16 -8.52
CA ALA A 92 -20.61 -3.46 -9.01
C ALA A 92 -20.71 -3.68 -10.54
N LYS A 93 -19.73 -3.20 -11.32
CA LYS A 93 -19.65 -3.36 -12.78
C LYS A 93 -18.46 -4.20 -13.25
N HIS A 94 -17.82 -4.96 -12.35
CA HIS A 94 -16.62 -5.73 -12.65
C HIS A 94 -16.87 -6.80 -13.73
N GLU A 95 -17.97 -7.54 -13.65
CA GLU A 95 -18.31 -8.58 -14.63
C GLU A 95 -18.63 -8.00 -16.02
N GLU A 96 -19.34 -6.88 -16.07
CA GLU A 96 -19.63 -6.16 -17.31
C GLU A 96 -18.33 -5.62 -17.94
N ALA A 97 -17.45 -5.02 -17.14
CA ALA A 97 -16.15 -4.54 -17.59
C ALA A 97 -15.24 -5.69 -18.07
N ALA A 98 -15.22 -6.83 -17.38
CA ALA A 98 -14.48 -8.02 -17.80
C ALA A 98 -14.96 -8.54 -19.16
N THR A 99 -16.27 -8.50 -19.41
CA THR A 99 -16.85 -8.89 -20.70
C THR A 99 -16.43 -7.94 -21.81
N ARG A 100 -16.49 -6.62 -21.58
CA ARG A 100 -16.01 -5.61 -22.53
C ARG A 100 -14.51 -5.71 -22.81
N LEU A 101 -13.71 -6.07 -21.80
CA LEU A 101 -12.28 -6.28 -22.00
C LEU A 101 -12.00 -7.51 -22.88
N ARG A 102 -12.72 -8.61 -22.68
CA ARG A 102 -12.63 -9.79 -23.57
C ARG A 102 -13.04 -9.48 -25.00
N GLU A 103 -14.11 -8.70 -25.19
CA GLU A 103 -14.51 -8.21 -26.52
C GLU A 103 -13.40 -7.38 -27.17
N ALA A 104 -12.79 -6.46 -26.41
CA ALA A 104 -11.69 -5.64 -26.90
C ALA A 104 -10.48 -6.48 -27.34
N GLU A 105 -10.12 -7.51 -26.57
CA GLU A 105 -9.04 -8.43 -26.90
C GLU A 105 -9.34 -9.25 -28.16
N ALA A 106 -10.58 -9.72 -28.33
CA ALA A 106 -11.01 -10.42 -29.54
C ALA A 106 -10.96 -9.52 -30.78
N HIS A 107 -11.41 -8.26 -30.66
CA HIS A 107 -11.28 -7.27 -31.75
C HIS A 107 -9.81 -6.98 -32.09
N PHE A 108 -8.93 -6.91 -31.09
CA PHE A 108 -7.51 -6.69 -31.33
C PHE A 108 -6.86 -7.87 -32.07
N GLN A 109 -7.17 -9.11 -31.66
CA GLN A 109 -6.68 -10.33 -32.32
C GLN A 109 -7.19 -10.48 -33.76
N THR A 110 -8.30 -9.84 -34.10
CA THR A 110 -8.88 -9.83 -35.46
C THR A 110 -8.50 -8.58 -36.27
N ALA A 111 -7.50 -7.83 -35.83
CA ALA A 111 -7.00 -6.59 -36.45
C ALA A 111 -8.06 -5.47 -36.58
N GLN A 112 -9.09 -5.47 -35.73
CA GLN A 112 -10.14 -4.44 -35.66
C GLN A 112 -9.80 -3.39 -34.58
N TYR A 113 -8.72 -2.63 -34.78
CA TYR A 113 -8.14 -1.74 -33.75
C TYR A 113 -9.10 -0.67 -33.21
N GLN A 114 -9.93 -0.08 -34.06
CA GLN A 114 -10.89 0.95 -33.63
C GLN A 114 -11.96 0.36 -32.70
N SER A 115 -12.50 -0.82 -33.04
CA SER A 115 -13.46 -1.56 -32.20
C SER A 115 -12.82 -2.00 -30.89
N ALA A 116 -11.57 -2.48 -30.95
CA ALA A 116 -10.80 -2.86 -29.77
C ALA A 116 -10.61 -1.69 -28.80
N ALA A 117 -10.16 -0.53 -29.30
CA ALA A 117 -9.98 0.68 -28.50
C ALA A 117 -11.31 1.14 -27.88
N HIS A 118 -12.40 1.16 -28.66
CA HIS A 118 -13.71 1.57 -28.16
C HIS A 118 -14.25 0.64 -27.07
N ALA A 119 -14.11 -0.68 -27.24
CA ALA A 119 -14.52 -1.65 -26.23
C ALA A 119 -13.66 -1.55 -24.95
N ALA A 120 -12.34 -1.36 -25.08
CA ALA A 120 -11.43 -1.16 -23.95
C ALA A 120 -11.74 0.13 -23.17
N ASP A 121 -11.99 1.24 -23.86
CA ASP A 121 -12.43 2.50 -23.23
C ASP A 121 -13.77 2.32 -22.51
N GLY A 122 -14.68 1.52 -23.08
CA GLY A 122 -15.94 1.14 -22.44
C GLY A 122 -15.71 0.38 -21.13
N ALA A 123 -14.83 -0.63 -21.13
CA ALA A 123 -14.45 -1.36 -19.93
C ALA A 123 -13.85 -0.44 -18.86
N TRP A 124 -12.90 0.41 -19.24
CA TRP A 124 -12.27 1.38 -18.34
C TRP A 124 -13.31 2.32 -17.70
N ARG A 125 -14.24 2.86 -18.49
CA ARG A 125 -15.27 3.80 -18.02
C ARG A 125 -16.26 3.18 -17.02
N LEU A 126 -16.54 1.88 -17.14
CA LEU A 126 -17.37 1.15 -16.18
C LEU A 126 -16.70 1.05 -14.80
N LEU A 127 -15.35 1.09 -14.77
CA LEU A 127 -14.54 0.94 -13.56
C LEU A 127 -14.12 2.29 -12.96
N THR A 128 -14.06 3.37 -13.74
CA THR A 128 -13.68 4.71 -13.25
C THR A 128 -14.42 5.14 -11.98
N PRO A 129 -15.75 4.93 -11.84
CA PRO A 129 -16.47 5.28 -10.61
C PRO A 129 -16.06 4.44 -9.39
N ALA A 130 -15.61 3.20 -9.58
CA ALA A 130 -15.11 2.35 -8.50
C ALA A 130 -13.67 2.74 -8.10
N LEU A 131 -12.85 3.16 -9.08
CA LEU A 131 -11.50 3.71 -8.85
C LEU A 131 -11.55 5.08 -8.14
N ALA A 132 -12.60 5.86 -8.39
CA ALA A 132 -12.99 6.99 -7.55
C ALA A 132 -13.68 6.49 -6.28
N GLY A 133 -12.94 5.73 -5.45
CA GLY A 133 -13.49 5.11 -4.24
C GLY A 133 -14.28 6.10 -3.37
N ARG A 134 -15.27 5.60 -2.62
CA ARG A 134 -16.00 6.45 -1.66
C ARG A 134 -15.16 6.66 -0.41
N SER A 135 -15.17 7.88 0.12
CA SER A 135 -14.56 8.15 1.41
C SER A 135 -15.45 7.64 2.54
N SER A 136 -14.89 6.88 3.46
CA SER A 136 -15.50 6.65 4.78
C SER A 136 -14.93 7.67 5.73
N PHE A 137 -15.78 8.45 6.39
CA PHE A 137 -15.36 9.46 7.37
C PHE A 137 -16.38 9.59 8.49
N GLN A 138 -15.93 10.08 9.64
CA GLN A 138 -16.75 10.37 10.80
C GLN A 138 -16.74 11.87 11.07
N VAL A 139 -17.90 12.42 11.43
CA VAL A 139 -18.04 13.79 11.89
C VAL A 139 -18.62 13.77 13.30
N SER A 140 -17.99 14.48 14.23
CA SER A 140 -18.47 14.63 15.60
C SER A 140 -18.37 16.09 16.04
N VAL A 141 -19.36 16.56 16.80
CA VAL A 141 -19.39 17.90 17.38
C VAL A 141 -19.40 17.74 18.91
N ASP A 142 -18.55 18.47 19.61
CA ASP A 142 -18.53 18.45 21.08
C ASP A 142 -19.43 19.51 21.71
N ALA A 143 -19.41 19.59 23.04
CA ALA A 143 -20.26 20.47 23.83
C ALA A 143 -19.91 21.96 23.61
N GLU A 144 -18.66 22.25 23.27
CA GLU A 144 -18.14 23.58 22.96
C GLU A 144 -18.49 24.03 21.52
N GLY A 145 -18.99 23.10 20.70
CA GLY A 145 -19.39 23.33 19.31
C GLY A 145 -18.25 23.18 18.30
N ALA A 146 -17.12 22.61 18.70
CA ALA A 146 -16.02 22.30 17.80
C ALA A 146 -16.35 21.03 16.99
N THR A 147 -16.09 21.09 15.68
CA THR A 147 -16.38 19.98 14.76
C THR A 147 -15.10 19.23 14.43
N THR A 148 -15.09 17.92 14.68
CA THR A 148 -13.99 17.03 14.29
C THR A 148 -14.43 16.18 13.10
N VAL A 149 -13.62 16.17 12.04
CA VAL A 149 -13.82 15.35 10.84
C VAL A 149 -12.63 14.41 10.71
N ALA A 150 -12.87 13.10 10.81
CA ALA A 150 -11.84 12.05 10.71
C ALA A 150 -12.11 11.17 9.49
N VAL A 151 -11.16 11.09 8.56
CA VAL A 151 -11.28 10.28 7.34
C VAL A 151 -10.64 8.93 7.55
N GLN A 152 -11.41 7.86 7.40
CA GLN A 152 -10.97 6.49 7.67
C GLN A 152 -10.32 5.88 6.43
N THR A 153 -11.01 5.94 5.28
CA THR A 153 -10.57 5.32 4.02
C THR A 153 -11.06 6.15 2.83
N GLY A 154 -10.46 5.93 1.66
CA GLY A 154 -10.86 6.54 0.39
C GLY A 154 -10.19 7.88 0.08
N PRO A 155 -10.70 8.63 -0.92
CA PRO A 155 -10.17 9.93 -1.33
C PRO A 155 -10.27 10.98 -0.22
N ALA A 156 -9.50 12.06 -0.36
CA ALA A 156 -9.49 13.15 0.61
C ALA A 156 -10.86 13.86 0.70
N VAL A 157 -11.30 14.12 1.92
CA VAL A 157 -12.51 14.91 2.20
C VAL A 157 -12.09 16.37 2.36
N ARG A 158 -12.76 17.30 1.65
CA ARG A 158 -12.51 18.73 1.79
C ARG A 158 -13.37 19.32 2.90
N VAL A 159 -12.74 19.91 3.91
CA VAL A 159 -13.39 20.59 5.03
C VAL A 159 -13.21 22.09 4.84
N THR A 160 -14.31 22.85 4.82
CA THR A 160 -14.30 24.29 4.59
C THR A 160 -14.93 25.04 5.75
N ALA A 161 -14.22 26.01 6.32
CA ALA A 161 -14.76 26.98 7.28
C ALA A 161 -13.98 28.31 7.17
N GLU A 162 -14.63 29.44 7.49
CA GLU A 162 -14.02 30.79 7.39
C GLU A 162 -13.32 31.05 6.04
N ASN A 163 -13.93 30.60 4.93
CA ASN A 163 -13.40 30.66 3.56
C ASN A 163 -12.08 29.92 3.32
N VAL A 164 -11.58 29.14 4.27
CA VAL A 164 -10.40 28.29 4.14
C VAL A 164 -10.85 26.84 3.93
N THR A 165 -10.28 26.18 2.92
CA THR A 165 -10.56 24.77 2.62
C THR A 165 -9.33 23.92 2.86
N GLN A 166 -9.48 22.89 3.67
CA GLN A 166 -8.43 21.96 4.00
C GLN A 166 -8.79 20.54 3.51
N PRO A 167 -7.97 19.90 2.67
CA PRO A 167 -8.13 18.48 2.34
C PRO A 167 -7.68 17.62 3.53
N VAL A 168 -8.50 16.63 3.91
CA VAL A 168 -8.22 15.65 4.97
C VAL A 168 -8.09 14.28 4.31
N HIS A 169 -6.91 13.66 4.39
CA HIS A 169 -6.65 12.38 3.75
C HIS A 169 -7.03 11.20 4.66
N ALA A 170 -7.09 9.99 4.09
CA ALA A 170 -7.33 8.78 4.87
C ALA A 170 -6.30 8.63 6.01
N GLY A 171 -6.81 8.33 7.20
CA GLY A 171 -6.04 8.25 8.46
C GLY A 171 -5.81 9.60 9.15
N GLU A 172 -6.29 10.71 8.58
CA GLU A 172 -6.19 12.05 9.17
C GLU A 172 -7.51 12.50 9.76
N GLU A 173 -7.39 13.41 10.71
CA GLU A 173 -8.49 14.18 11.24
C GLU A 173 -8.18 15.68 11.26
N VAL A 174 -9.22 16.49 11.22
CA VAL A 174 -9.15 17.92 11.45
C VAL A 174 -10.21 18.30 12.46
N ARG A 175 -9.83 19.14 13.43
CA ARG A 175 -10.73 19.71 14.43
C ARG A 175 -10.85 21.20 14.18
N VAL A 176 -12.06 21.64 13.85
CA VAL A 176 -12.40 23.02 13.54
C VAL A 176 -13.11 23.61 14.75
N GLU A 177 -12.44 24.54 15.43
CA GLU A 177 -13.02 25.32 16.51
C GLU A 177 -14.07 26.29 15.95
N LYS A 178 -15.11 26.58 16.72
CA LYS A 178 -16.21 27.44 16.28
C LYS A 178 -15.69 28.84 15.89
N GLY A 179 -15.98 29.26 14.66
CA GLY A 179 -15.56 30.57 14.13
C GLY A 179 -14.07 30.67 13.78
N GLN A 180 -13.35 29.54 13.71
CA GLN A 180 -11.97 29.50 13.24
C GLN A 180 -11.86 28.74 11.91
N PRO A 181 -10.88 29.09 11.05
CA PRO A 181 -10.60 28.30 9.85
C PRO A 181 -10.12 26.89 10.24
N PRO A 182 -10.32 25.87 9.38
CA PRO A 182 -9.80 24.54 9.64
C PRO A 182 -8.27 24.59 9.75
N PRO A 183 -7.67 24.07 10.84
CA PRO A 183 -6.23 23.94 10.94
C PRO A 183 -5.71 22.86 9.99
N ALA A 184 -4.39 22.74 9.86
CA ALA A 184 -3.78 21.65 9.12
C ALA A 184 -4.24 20.27 9.71
N PRO A 185 -4.63 19.30 8.86
CA PRO A 185 -5.05 17.98 9.30
C PRO A 185 -3.89 17.26 9.94
N ARG A 186 -4.20 16.34 10.84
CA ARG A 186 -3.23 15.61 11.64
C ARG A 186 -3.59 14.14 11.66
N ARG A 187 -2.60 13.28 11.87
CA ARG A 187 -2.84 11.85 12.10
C ARG A 187 -2.88 11.59 13.60
N PRO A 188 -4.00 11.08 14.14
CA PRO A 188 -4.05 10.65 15.54
C PRO A 188 -2.98 9.61 15.81
N LEU A 189 -2.30 9.72 16.95
CA LEU A 189 -1.37 8.70 17.38
C LEU A 189 -2.13 7.45 17.82
N ALA A 190 -1.70 6.30 17.30
CA ALA A 190 -2.20 5.01 17.76
C ALA A 190 -1.65 4.65 19.16
N ALA A 191 -2.35 3.79 19.88
CA ALA A 191 -1.83 3.23 21.13
C ALA A 191 -0.60 2.34 20.85
N PRO A 192 0.50 2.45 21.63
CA PRO A 192 1.64 1.55 21.50
C PRO A 192 1.25 0.09 21.75
N ALA A 193 1.74 -0.86 20.95
CA ALA A 193 1.52 -2.27 21.23
C ALA A 193 2.53 -2.77 22.27
N LEU A 194 2.04 -3.13 23.46
CA LEU A 194 2.88 -3.66 24.52
C LEU A 194 3.48 -5.03 24.11
N ARG A 195 4.75 -5.26 24.43
CA ARG A 195 5.51 -6.47 24.06
C ARG A 195 5.82 -7.32 25.28
N LYS A 196 6.62 -6.82 26.21
CA LYS A 196 6.92 -7.48 27.49
C LYS A 196 6.58 -6.57 28.67
N PRO A 197 6.10 -7.14 29.79
CA PRO A 197 5.70 -8.54 29.97
C PRO A 197 4.48 -8.94 29.10
N ASP A 198 4.32 -10.24 28.88
CA ASP A 198 3.10 -10.76 28.25
C ASP A 198 1.89 -10.45 29.14
N ALA A 199 0.69 -10.36 28.56
CA ALA A 199 -0.50 -10.02 29.33
C ALA A 199 -0.76 -11.05 30.43
N ASN A 200 -0.92 -10.59 31.67
CA ASN A 200 -1.10 -11.42 32.87
C ASN A 200 0.08 -12.35 33.16
N ALA A 201 1.29 -12.04 32.68
CA ALA A 201 2.47 -12.85 32.93
C ALA A 201 2.78 -12.94 34.43
N ARG A 202 3.14 -14.14 34.89
CA ARG A 202 3.73 -14.39 36.20
C ARG A 202 5.24 -14.53 36.06
N LEU A 203 5.97 -13.49 36.43
CA LEU A 203 7.42 -13.45 36.36
C LEU A 203 7.99 -14.03 37.65
N LYS A 204 8.61 -15.21 37.53
CA LYS A 204 9.36 -15.82 38.63
C LYS A 204 10.77 -15.26 38.62
N LEU A 205 11.15 -14.58 39.69
CA LEU A 205 12.44 -13.91 39.81
C LEU A 205 13.10 -14.29 41.13
N VAL A 206 14.44 -14.37 41.12
CA VAL A 206 15.21 -14.60 42.35
C VAL A 206 15.26 -13.29 43.15
N PRO A 207 14.90 -13.30 44.44
CA PRO A 207 14.94 -12.08 45.25
C PRO A 207 16.36 -11.59 45.49
N VAL A 208 16.58 -10.31 45.21
CA VAL A 208 17.81 -9.57 45.54
C VAL A 208 17.46 -8.56 46.63
N ARG A 209 18.00 -8.76 47.84
CA ARG A 209 17.70 -7.94 49.03
C ARG A 209 16.19 -7.84 49.32
N GLY A 210 15.46 -8.94 49.14
CA GLY A 210 14.01 -9.02 49.40
C GLY A 210 13.10 -8.37 48.36
N LYS A 211 13.63 -8.06 47.16
CA LYS A 211 12.86 -7.53 46.03
C LYS A 211 13.15 -8.30 44.75
N LEU A 212 12.20 -8.26 43.82
CA LEU A 212 12.18 -8.96 42.55
C LEU A 212 12.46 -7.99 41.39
N GLY A 213 13.51 -8.23 40.63
CA GLY A 213 13.86 -7.43 39.47
C GLY A 213 15.30 -7.63 39.00
N PRO A 214 15.74 -6.91 37.96
CA PRO A 214 14.97 -5.90 37.22
C PRO A 214 13.84 -6.48 36.36
N VAL A 215 12.86 -5.64 36.02
CA VAL A 215 11.75 -6.00 35.11
C VAL A 215 11.80 -5.08 33.91
N THR A 216 11.92 -5.65 32.71
CA THR A 216 11.92 -4.87 31.46
C THR A 216 10.51 -4.77 30.90
N LEU A 217 10.01 -3.54 30.79
CA LEU A 217 8.84 -3.20 30.01
C LEU A 217 9.27 -2.88 28.57
N SER A 218 8.51 -3.32 27.57
CA SER A 218 8.79 -2.97 26.17
C SER A 218 7.51 -2.82 25.36
N TRP A 219 7.53 -1.93 24.36
CA TRP A 219 6.42 -1.63 23.48
C TRP A 219 6.91 -1.34 22.05
N THR A 220 5.99 -1.17 21.11
CA THR A 220 6.32 -0.80 19.73
C THR A 220 6.42 0.70 19.54
N ALA A 221 7.28 1.12 18.61
CA ALA A 221 7.26 2.48 18.11
C ALA A 221 5.88 2.85 17.51
N VAL A 222 5.42 4.07 17.77
CA VAL A 222 4.26 4.68 17.14
C VAL A 222 4.75 5.77 16.21
N GLN A 223 4.34 5.73 14.94
CA GLN A 223 4.71 6.73 13.95
C GLN A 223 4.18 8.11 14.36
N GLY A 224 5.05 9.13 14.33
CA GLY A 224 4.70 10.49 14.74
C GLY A 224 4.79 10.76 16.24
N ALA A 225 5.13 9.75 17.06
CA ALA A 225 5.38 9.95 18.48
C ALA A 225 6.68 10.74 18.71
N THR A 226 6.59 11.76 19.55
CA THR A 226 7.72 12.58 20.03
C THR A 226 8.26 12.09 21.37
N GLY A 227 7.57 11.13 22.00
CA GLY A 227 7.97 10.47 23.24
C GLY A 227 6.89 9.49 23.68
N TYR A 228 7.10 8.85 24.83
CA TYR A 228 6.11 7.99 25.47
C TYR A 228 5.98 8.34 26.95
N GLU A 229 4.77 8.32 27.47
CA GLU A 229 4.53 8.34 28.91
C GLU A 229 4.29 6.90 29.37
N VAL A 230 5.01 6.49 30.41
CA VAL A 230 4.94 5.16 31.01
C VAL A 230 4.49 5.30 32.45
N ASP A 231 3.41 4.60 32.79
CA ASP A 231 2.87 4.51 34.14
C ASP A 231 2.94 3.08 34.66
N VAL A 232 3.31 2.91 35.92
CA VAL A 232 3.27 1.63 36.61
C VAL A 232 2.65 1.84 37.99
N LEU A 233 1.59 1.09 38.27
CA LEU A 233 0.83 1.11 39.51
C LEU A 233 0.86 -0.28 40.15
N SER A 234 1.02 -0.34 41.46
CA SER A 234 0.80 -1.57 42.23
C SER A 234 -0.68 -1.97 42.25
N ALA A 235 -0.98 -3.17 42.73
CA ALA A 235 -2.35 -3.65 42.93
C ALA A 235 -3.20 -2.72 43.82
N GLN A 236 -2.57 -2.00 44.75
CA GLN A 236 -3.20 -1.03 45.64
C GLN A 236 -3.37 0.35 45.01
N GLY A 237 -2.96 0.53 43.74
CA GLY A 237 -3.01 1.81 43.03
C GLY A 237 -1.87 2.76 43.39
N THR A 238 -0.89 2.35 44.18
CA THR A 238 0.29 3.18 44.48
C THR A 238 1.17 3.29 43.24
N PRO A 239 1.55 4.51 42.80
CA PRO A 239 2.47 4.72 41.69
C PRO A 239 3.87 4.20 42.03
N VAL A 240 4.36 3.32 41.16
CA VAL A 240 5.70 2.71 41.20
C VAL A 240 6.63 3.43 40.22
N HIS A 241 6.09 3.81 39.06
CA HIS A 241 6.77 4.61 38.06
C HIS A 241 5.76 5.53 37.35
N HIS A 242 6.17 6.75 37.06
CA HIS A 242 5.47 7.70 36.20
C HIS A 242 6.55 8.56 35.54
N GLY A 243 6.59 8.57 34.21
CA GLY A 243 7.58 9.37 33.50
C GLY A 243 7.46 9.33 32.00
N ALA A 244 8.00 10.38 31.36
CA ALA A 244 8.15 10.46 29.92
C ALA A 244 9.54 9.94 29.49
N VAL A 245 9.57 9.24 28.36
CA VAL A 245 10.80 8.74 27.73
C VAL A 245 10.89 9.19 26.28
N ALA A 246 12.13 9.28 25.78
CA ALA A 246 12.44 9.71 24.42
C ALA A 246 11.80 8.78 23.36
N PRO A 247 11.55 9.25 22.13
CA PRO A 247 10.83 8.49 21.11
C PRO A 247 11.60 7.25 20.62
N ALA A 248 12.92 7.24 20.77
CA ALA A 248 13.77 6.08 20.47
C ALA A 248 13.82 5.06 21.62
N GLN A 249 13.40 5.42 22.82
CA GLN A 249 13.40 4.54 23.98
C GLN A 249 12.10 3.72 24.00
N LEU A 250 12.19 2.49 23.52
CA LEU A 250 11.05 1.55 23.42
C LEU A 250 11.02 0.51 24.55
N GLN A 251 11.90 0.68 25.52
CA GLN A 251 12.06 -0.20 26.65
C GLN A 251 12.34 0.62 27.91
N LEU A 252 11.84 0.14 29.04
CA LEU A 252 12.08 0.71 30.35
C LEU A 252 12.42 -0.40 31.33
N GLU A 253 13.56 -0.27 32.01
CA GLU A 253 13.94 -1.17 33.09
C GLU A 253 13.41 -0.60 34.42
N LEU A 254 12.57 -1.37 35.11
CA LEU A 254 12.09 -1.01 36.43
C LEU A 254 13.10 -1.43 37.50
N PRO A 255 13.24 -0.62 38.57
CA PRO A 255 14.03 -1.02 39.72
C PRO A 255 13.43 -2.27 40.38
N PRO A 256 14.17 -3.02 41.21
CA PRO A 256 13.63 -4.16 41.94
C PRO A 256 12.38 -3.78 42.76
N LEU A 257 11.30 -4.54 42.58
CA LEU A 257 9.98 -4.31 43.16
C LEU A 257 9.58 -5.45 44.12
N PRO A 258 8.72 -5.21 45.12
CA PRO A 258 8.15 -6.30 45.92
C PRO A 258 7.38 -7.33 45.08
N ALA A 259 7.27 -8.55 45.57
CA ALA A 259 6.34 -9.53 45.01
C ALA A 259 4.90 -9.00 45.05
N GLY A 260 4.12 -9.28 43.99
CA GLY A 260 2.76 -8.78 43.86
C GLY A 260 2.35 -8.47 42.43
N ARG A 261 1.12 -7.97 42.27
CA ARG A 261 0.54 -7.60 40.97
C ARG A 261 0.77 -6.14 40.66
N TYR A 262 1.01 -5.86 39.38
CA TYR A 262 1.25 -4.53 38.85
C TYR A 262 0.43 -4.32 37.59
N ARG A 263 -0.03 -3.09 37.41
CA ARG A 263 -0.65 -2.58 36.19
C ARG A 263 0.28 -1.56 35.59
N TRP A 264 0.53 -1.67 34.30
CA TRP A 264 1.35 -0.70 33.59
C TRP A 264 0.66 -0.27 32.31
N SER A 265 0.88 0.98 31.95
CA SER A 265 0.37 1.54 30.72
C SER A 265 1.44 2.35 30.01
N VAL A 266 1.30 2.42 28.68
CA VAL A 266 2.13 3.26 27.83
C VAL A 266 1.23 4.01 26.88
N ARG A 267 1.47 5.30 26.73
CA ARG A 267 0.85 6.12 25.68
C ARG A 267 1.91 6.87 24.89
N ALA A 268 1.62 7.08 23.62
CA ALA A 268 2.44 7.92 22.76
C ALA A 268 2.13 9.40 23.02
N LEU A 269 3.15 10.24 22.97
CA LEU A 269 3.06 11.68 23.15
C LEU A 269 3.35 12.42 21.83
N SER A 270 2.62 13.49 21.58
CA SER A 270 2.88 14.45 20.50
C SER A 270 2.76 15.87 21.02
N GLU A 271 3.58 16.78 20.49
CA GLU A 271 3.56 18.18 20.87
C GLU A 271 2.20 18.83 20.58
N GLY A 272 1.63 19.47 21.60
CA GLY A 272 0.41 20.30 21.47
C GLY A 272 -0.85 19.53 21.06
N GLN A 273 -0.91 18.22 21.33
CA GLN A 273 -2.04 17.38 20.97
C GLN A 273 -2.70 16.75 22.20
N LYS A 274 -3.95 16.32 22.03
CA LYS A 274 -4.63 15.49 23.01
C LYS A 274 -3.85 14.19 23.20
N PRO A 275 -3.67 13.69 24.44
CA PRO A 275 -2.93 12.46 24.69
C PRO A 275 -3.48 11.28 23.88
N ALA A 276 -2.58 10.49 23.29
CA ALA A 276 -2.96 9.26 22.59
C ALA A 276 -3.66 8.29 23.56
N PRO A 277 -4.49 7.36 23.05
CA PRO A 277 -4.99 6.27 23.87
C PRO A 277 -3.84 5.49 24.51
N ALA A 278 -3.98 5.14 25.78
CA ALA A 278 -3.01 4.32 26.49
C ALA A 278 -3.28 2.83 26.23
N ALA A 279 -2.23 2.07 25.97
CA ALA A 279 -2.28 0.62 26.08
C ALA A 279 -1.95 0.21 27.51
N GLU A 280 -2.68 -0.75 28.07
CA GLU A 280 -2.53 -1.19 29.46
C GLU A 280 -2.36 -2.71 29.53
N ARG A 281 -1.55 -3.18 30.49
CA ARG A 281 -1.39 -4.60 30.82
C ARG A 281 -1.16 -4.83 32.31
N LEU A 282 -1.40 -6.07 32.72
CA LEU A 282 -1.10 -6.57 34.05
C LEU A 282 0.06 -7.57 34.01
N PHE A 283 0.85 -7.60 35.07
CA PHE A 283 1.82 -8.67 35.35
C PHE A 283 1.92 -8.90 36.87
N GLU A 284 2.47 -10.05 37.25
CA GLU A 284 2.65 -10.46 38.64
C GLU A 284 4.09 -10.90 38.85
N LEU A 285 4.73 -10.40 39.92
CA LEU A 285 6.05 -10.81 40.35
C LEU A 285 5.92 -11.84 41.46
N VAL A 286 6.57 -12.98 41.28
CA VAL A 286 6.57 -14.11 42.22
C VAL A 286 8.01 -14.48 42.51
N GLU A 287 8.32 -14.79 43.76
CA GLU A 287 9.65 -15.27 44.13
C GLU A 287 9.89 -16.66 43.52
N ASP A 288 11.03 -16.84 42.87
CA ASP A 288 11.49 -18.16 42.49
C ASP A 288 12.22 -18.78 43.69
N ALA A 289 11.53 -19.69 44.39
CA ALA A 289 12.14 -20.43 45.49
C ALA A 289 13.16 -21.41 44.91
N VAL A 290 14.43 -21.00 44.86
CA VAL A 290 15.54 -21.89 44.52
C VAL A 290 15.53 -23.06 45.51
N LYS A 291 15.31 -24.28 45.02
CA LYS A 291 15.52 -25.50 45.82
C LYS A 291 17.02 -25.61 46.10
N LEU A 292 17.45 -25.14 47.27
CA LEU A 292 18.79 -25.41 47.77
C LEU A 292 18.93 -26.92 48.01
N GLN A 293 19.59 -27.64 47.09
CA GLN A 293 20.08 -28.99 47.38
C GLN A 293 21.28 -28.85 48.32
N VAL A 294 21.05 -29.00 49.62
CA VAL A 294 22.13 -29.12 50.60
C VAL A 294 22.77 -30.49 50.38
N GLY A 295 23.92 -30.52 49.69
CA GLY A 295 24.78 -31.71 49.66
C GLY A 295 25.18 -32.04 51.10
N SER A 296 24.89 -33.26 51.54
CA SER A 296 25.23 -33.73 52.89
C SER A 296 26.71 -33.48 53.20
N PRO A 297 27.06 -32.90 54.36
CA PRO A 297 28.46 -32.75 54.72
C PRO A 297 29.05 -34.13 54.96
N ALA A 298 30.00 -34.53 54.11
CA ALA A 298 30.88 -35.66 54.39
C ALA A 298 31.87 -35.22 55.48
N TRP A 299 31.49 -35.39 56.75
CA TRP A 299 32.45 -35.37 57.85
C TRP A 299 33.12 -36.75 57.93
N LYS A 300 34.46 -36.72 57.86
CA LYS A 300 35.37 -37.86 58.07
C LYS A 300 35.47 -38.21 59.55
#